data_AF-A0A166V4Q8-F1
#
_entry.id   AF-A0A166V4Q8-F1
#
_cell.length_a   1.000
_cell.length_b   1.000
_cell.length_c   1.000
_cell.angle_alpha   90.00
_cell.angle_beta   90.00
_cell.angle_gamma   90.00
#
_symmetry.space_group_name_H-M   'P 1'
#
loop_
_entity.id
_entity.type
_entity.pdbx_description
1 polymer ?
#
loop_
_entity_poly.entity_id
_entity_poly.type
_entity_poly.pdbx_seq_one_letter_code
_entity_poly.pdbx_strand_id
1 'polypeptide(L)'
;MASGIPKTYSVLFTLLDPLIALWGTSLFLLSPQTVTSSYLPDSYTRPSALDPSTSHPAAAAPLSPSALQEYSLPLHAQIAGHLLSNALLSFLLLRAAPDNLRIWRVYQLSLLLVDGFLLYGTFASYGIQGRLSPLAWRVEDWGAVGITSLAGVARVAFLLRVGFPKRERAKKA
;
A
#
# COMPACT_ATOMS: atom_id res chain seq x y z
N MET A 1 -18.77 -19.19 -19.82
CA MET A 1 -18.47 -18.13 -20.81
C MET A 1 -17.02 -17.75 -20.62
N ALA A 2 -16.28 -17.39 -21.67
CA ALA A 2 -14.88 -16.99 -21.49
C ALA A 2 -14.85 -15.66 -20.74
N SER A 3 -14.12 -15.61 -19.62
CA SER A 3 -13.90 -14.37 -18.86
C SER A 3 -13.41 -13.28 -19.80
N GLY A 4 -14.12 -12.16 -19.84
CA GLY A 4 -13.72 -10.99 -20.62
C GLY A 4 -12.47 -10.29 -20.08
N ILE A 5 -11.86 -10.83 -19.02
CA ILE A 5 -10.70 -10.29 -18.33
C ILE A 5 -9.44 -10.99 -18.87
N PRO A 6 -8.42 -10.23 -19.32
CA PRO A 6 -7.16 -10.82 -19.76
C PRO A 6 -6.50 -11.67 -18.68
N LYS A 7 -5.95 -12.83 -19.07
CA LYS A 7 -5.28 -13.78 -18.15
C LYS A 7 -4.15 -13.13 -17.35
N THR A 8 -3.43 -12.18 -17.94
CA THR A 8 -2.36 -11.43 -17.28
C THR A 8 -2.87 -10.70 -16.03
N TYR A 9 -3.95 -9.93 -16.15
CA TYR A 9 -4.59 -9.27 -15.01
C TYR A 9 -5.21 -10.25 -14.04
N SER A 10 -5.76 -11.35 -14.53
CA SER A 10 -6.34 -12.38 -13.67
C SER A 10 -5.27 -12.97 -12.74
N VAL A 11 -4.12 -13.38 -13.27
CA VAL A 11 -3.00 -13.90 -12.46
C VAL A 11 -2.44 -12.82 -11.55
N LEU A 12 -2.22 -11.62 -12.06
CA LEU A 12 -1.65 -10.52 -11.27
C LEU A 12 -2.54 -10.19 -10.06
N PHE A 13 -3.82 -9.92 -10.27
CA PHE A 13 -4.71 -9.47 -9.18
C PHE A 13 -5.20 -10.60 -8.26
N THR A 14 -5.18 -11.87 -8.67
CA THR A 14 -5.69 -12.98 -7.84
C THR A 14 -4.60 -13.81 -7.17
N LEU A 15 -3.34 -13.64 -7.60
CA LEU A 15 -2.19 -14.39 -7.08
C LEU A 15 -1.07 -13.47 -6.63
N LEU A 16 -0.59 -12.57 -7.50
CA LEU A 16 0.57 -11.74 -7.16
C LEU A 16 0.22 -10.65 -6.12
N ASP A 17 -0.87 -9.92 -6.35
CA ASP A 17 -1.40 -8.92 -5.41
C ASP A 17 -1.59 -9.46 -3.99
N PRO A 18 -2.31 -10.58 -3.76
CA PRO A 18 -2.49 -11.09 -2.41
C PRO A 18 -1.18 -11.57 -1.77
N LEU A 19 -0.22 -12.09 -2.55
CA LEU A 19 1.10 -12.43 -2.02
C LEU A 19 1.88 -11.19 -1.57
N ILE A 20 1.86 -10.12 -2.37
CA ILE A 20 2.46 -8.83 -2.01
C ILE A 20 1.82 -8.27 -0.74
N ALA A 21 0.49 -8.30 -0.65
CA ALA A 21 -0.24 -7.79 0.50
C ALA A 21 0.00 -8.64 1.77
N LEU A 22 0.13 -9.97 1.65
CA LEU A 22 0.53 -10.84 2.76
C LEU A 22 1.97 -10.58 3.21
N TRP A 23 2.88 -10.35 2.28
CA TRP A 23 4.25 -9.99 2.60
C TRP A 23 4.29 -8.64 3.35
N GLY A 24 3.58 -7.62 2.86
CA GLY A 24 3.42 -6.35 3.57
C GLY A 24 2.83 -6.53 4.98
N THR A 25 1.78 -7.34 5.11
CA THR A 25 1.19 -7.70 6.41
C THR A 25 2.24 -8.30 7.36
N SER A 26 3.08 -9.20 6.87
CA SER A 26 4.15 -9.80 7.68
C SER A 26 5.21 -8.78 8.12
N LEU A 27 5.56 -7.80 7.27
CA LEU A 27 6.50 -6.74 7.64
C LEU A 27 5.95 -5.87 8.78
N PHE A 28 4.69 -5.46 8.69
CA PHE A 28 4.05 -4.65 9.73
C PHE A 28 3.90 -5.38 11.07
N LEU A 29 3.70 -6.71 11.06
CA LEU A 29 3.51 -7.48 12.30
C LEU A 29 4.81 -8.04 12.88
N LEU A 30 5.72 -8.53 12.04
CA LEU A 30 6.91 -9.27 12.46
C LEU A 30 8.19 -8.45 12.38
N SER A 31 8.19 -7.37 11.59
CA SER A 31 9.36 -6.49 11.41
C SER A 31 8.96 -5.00 11.45
N PRO A 32 8.21 -4.55 12.47
CA PRO A 32 7.70 -3.19 12.52
C PRO A 32 8.81 -2.14 12.50
N GLN A 33 9.98 -2.45 13.07
CA GLN A 33 11.13 -1.53 13.08
C GLN A 33 11.64 -1.20 11.68
N THR A 34 11.65 -2.19 10.78
CA THR A 34 12.03 -1.98 9.37
C THR A 34 11.10 -0.96 8.73
N VAL A 35 9.79 -1.11 8.96
CA VAL A 35 8.78 -0.23 8.38
C VAL A 35 8.86 1.17 8.99
N THR A 36 8.93 1.27 10.31
CA THR A 36 9.04 2.55 11.04
C THR A 36 10.27 3.35 10.60
N SER A 37 11.41 2.68 10.36
CA SER A 37 12.65 3.36 9.97
C SER A 37 12.58 4.07 8.62
N SER A 38 11.62 3.71 7.76
CA SER A 38 11.36 4.44 6.51
C SER A 38 10.55 5.71 6.74
N TYR A 39 9.73 5.78 7.80
CA TYR A 39 8.81 6.89 8.06
C TYR A 39 9.26 7.86 9.15
N LEU A 40 10.10 7.42 10.09
CA LEU A 40 10.61 8.23 11.18
C LEU A 40 12.10 8.57 10.98
N PRO A 41 12.51 9.82 11.25
CA PRO A 41 13.92 10.20 11.23
C PRO A 41 14.70 9.53 12.37
N ASP A 42 15.96 9.18 12.10
CA ASP A 42 16.88 8.55 13.07
C ASP A 42 17.17 9.46 14.29
N SER A 43 16.93 10.77 14.16
CA SER A 43 17.05 11.75 15.24
C SER A 43 15.78 12.59 15.35
N TYR A 44 14.87 12.23 16.27
CA TYR A 44 13.80 13.12 16.70
C TYR A 44 14.33 14.09 17.76
N THR A 45 14.67 15.31 17.36
CA THR A 45 14.98 16.38 18.32
C THR A 45 13.67 16.95 18.86
N ARG A 46 13.28 16.51 20.05
CA ARG A 46 12.18 17.13 20.81
C ARG A 46 12.51 18.61 21.06
N PRO A 47 11.58 19.55 20.79
CA PRO A 47 11.74 20.94 21.20
C PRO A 47 11.98 21.01 22.72
N SER A 48 13.03 21.72 23.14
CA SER A 48 13.44 21.78 24.56
C SER A 48 12.36 22.34 25.50
N ALA A 49 11.38 23.05 24.96
CA ALA A 49 10.17 23.49 25.65
C ALA A 49 8.95 22.81 25.01
N LEU A 50 8.36 21.84 25.72
CA LEU A 50 6.99 21.40 25.47
C LEU A 50 6.07 22.44 26.08
N ASP A 51 5.30 23.16 25.28
CA ASP A 51 4.20 23.97 25.78
C ASP A 51 3.03 23.04 26.10
N PRO A 52 2.67 22.83 27.38
CA PRO A 52 1.60 21.91 27.76
C PRO A 52 0.20 22.38 27.29
N SER A 53 0.06 23.64 26.87
CA SER A 53 -1.21 24.15 26.30
C SER A 53 -1.42 23.75 24.84
N THR A 54 -0.35 23.40 24.12
CA THR A 54 -0.40 23.04 22.68
C THR A 54 0.09 21.61 22.40
N SER A 55 0.71 20.95 23.37
CA SER A 55 1.29 19.63 23.19
C SER A 55 0.42 18.53 23.80
N HIS A 56 0.23 17.46 23.03
CA HIS A 56 -0.47 16.27 23.50
C HIS A 56 0.31 15.63 24.68
N PRO A 57 -0.32 15.11 25.73
CA PRO A 57 0.37 14.52 26.89
C PRO A 57 1.35 13.39 26.52
N ALA A 58 1.11 12.66 25.44
CA ALA A 58 2.06 11.67 24.90
C ALA A 58 3.40 12.28 24.43
N ALA A 59 3.46 13.58 24.13
CA ALA A 59 4.69 14.26 23.73
C ALA A 59 5.69 14.42 24.90
N ALA A 60 5.23 14.27 26.15
CA ALA A 60 6.07 14.25 27.34
C ALA A 60 6.68 12.87 27.66
N ALA A 61 6.20 11.79 27.02
CA ALA A 61 6.67 10.42 27.27
C ALA A 61 8.17 10.27 26.97
N PRO A 62 8.95 9.47 27.72
CA PRO A 62 10.38 9.31 27.47
C PRO A 62 10.65 8.84 26.03
N LEU A 63 11.64 9.45 25.35
CA LEU A 63 12.12 9.02 24.03
C LEU A 63 12.97 7.76 24.20
N SER A 64 12.34 6.64 24.55
CA SER A 64 12.99 5.33 24.49
C SER A 64 12.56 4.59 23.21
N PRO A 65 13.42 3.72 22.66
CA PRO A 65 13.06 2.86 21.53
C PRO A 65 11.81 2.01 21.82
N SER A 66 11.64 1.58 23.08
CA SER A 66 10.47 0.82 23.53
C SER A 66 9.18 1.65 23.51
N ALA A 67 9.22 2.92 23.94
CA ALA A 67 8.06 3.80 23.93
C ALA A 67 7.60 4.10 22.50
N LEU A 68 8.53 4.37 21.57
CA LEU A 68 8.20 4.56 20.15
C LEU A 68 7.57 3.32 19.52
N GLN A 69 7.99 2.13 19.93
CA GLN A 69 7.39 0.88 19.51
C GLN A 69 5.96 0.71 20.05
N GLU A 70 5.72 1.03 21.33
CA GLU A 70 4.39 0.97 21.94
C GLU A 70 3.39 1.93 21.28
N TYR A 71 3.82 3.15 20.93
CA TYR A 71 2.96 4.13 20.25
C TYR A 71 2.64 3.78 18.80
N SER A 72 3.56 3.09 18.10
CA SER A 72 3.39 2.74 16.69
C SER A 72 2.67 1.40 16.48
N LEU A 73 2.57 0.56 17.51
CA LEU A 73 1.95 -0.78 17.42
C LEU A 73 0.49 -0.76 16.92
N PRO A 74 -0.41 0.12 17.41
CA PRO A 74 -1.77 0.19 16.87
C PRO A 74 -1.82 0.60 15.40
N LEU A 75 -0.92 1.49 14.96
CA LEU A 75 -0.81 1.93 13.57
C LEU A 75 -0.38 0.77 12.67
N HIS A 76 0.66 0.04 13.09
CA HIS A 76 1.13 -1.13 12.35
C HIS A 76 0.05 -2.21 12.23
N ALA A 77 -0.66 -2.50 13.32
CA ALA A 77 -1.75 -3.47 13.32
C ALA A 77 -2.90 -3.06 12.39
N GLN A 78 -3.24 -1.77 12.33
CA GLN A 78 -4.27 -1.26 11.43
C GLN A 78 -3.86 -1.44 9.96
N ILE A 79 -2.62 -1.10 9.59
CA ILE A 79 -2.14 -1.25 8.22
C ILE A 79 -2.03 -2.74 7.86
N ALA A 80 -1.51 -3.57 8.77
CA ALA A 80 -1.46 -5.02 8.58
C ALA A 80 -2.86 -5.62 8.36
N GLY A 81 -3.84 -5.23 9.17
CA GLY A 81 -5.22 -5.68 9.03
C GLY A 81 -5.84 -5.26 7.69
N HIS A 82 -5.57 -4.03 7.25
CA HIS A 82 -6.00 -3.53 5.95
C HIS A 82 -5.38 -4.33 4.79
N LEU A 83 -4.06 -4.57 4.82
CA LEU A 83 -3.37 -5.35 3.80
C LEU A 83 -3.84 -6.80 3.77
N LEU A 84 -4.04 -7.43 4.93
CA LEU A 84 -4.58 -8.78 5.03
C LEU A 84 -6.00 -8.87 4.47
N SER A 85 -6.85 -7.90 4.78
CA SER A 85 -8.20 -7.79 4.22
C SER A 85 -8.14 -7.70 2.68
N ASN A 86 -7.25 -6.87 2.15
CA ASN A 86 -7.04 -6.75 0.71
C ASN A 86 -6.50 -8.05 0.09
N ALA A 87 -5.61 -8.78 0.77
CA ALA A 87 -5.14 -10.07 0.29
C ALA A 87 -6.29 -11.08 0.18
N LEU A 88 -7.13 -11.17 1.21
CA LEU A 88 -8.28 -12.08 1.22
C LEU A 88 -9.30 -11.70 0.16
N LEU A 89 -9.63 -10.41 0.00
CA LEU A 89 -10.57 -9.96 -1.03
C LEU A 89 -9.99 -10.18 -2.44
N SER A 90 -8.73 -9.83 -2.69
CA SER A 90 -8.06 -10.09 -3.96
C SER A 90 -8.08 -11.58 -4.32
N PHE A 91 -7.85 -12.45 -3.32
CA PHE A 91 -7.84 -13.88 -3.53
C PHE A 91 -9.25 -14.48 -3.70
N LEU A 92 -10.20 -14.13 -2.83
CA LEU A 92 -11.52 -14.76 -2.76
C LEU A 92 -12.56 -14.05 -3.63
N LEU A 93 -12.70 -12.74 -3.53
CA LEU A 93 -13.75 -11.97 -4.22
C LEU A 93 -13.62 -12.07 -5.74
N LEU A 94 -12.39 -11.92 -6.24
CA LEU A 94 -12.14 -11.96 -7.69
C LEU A 94 -12.29 -13.36 -8.28
N ARG A 95 -12.02 -14.41 -7.49
CA ARG A 95 -12.30 -15.81 -7.87
C ARG A 95 -13.77 -16.16 -7.79
N ALA A 96 -14.51 -15.56 -6.85
CA ALA A 96 -15.96 -15.73 -6.75
C ALA A 96 -16.72 -15.02 -7.88
N ALA A 97 -16.11 -13.99 -8.49
CA ALA A 97 -16.72 -13.21 -9.56
C ALA A 97 -15.81 -13.08 -10.81
N PRO A 98 -15.40 -14.19 -11.44
CA PRO A 98 -14.36 -14.20 -12.48
C PRO A 98 -14.78 -13.50 -13.79
N ASP A 99 -16.09 -13.43 -14.04
CA ASP A 99 -16.66 -12.83 -15.26
C ASP A 99 -17.27 -11.43 -15.00
N ASN A 100 -17.30 -10.96 -13.75
CA ASN A 100 -17.93 -9.70 -13.40
C ASN A 100 -16.94 -8.53 -13.40
N LEU A 101 -16.74 -7.93 -14.59
CA LEU A 101 -15.83 -6.81 -14.77
C LEU A 101 -16.15 -5.59 -13.88
N ARG A 102 -17.41 -5.40 -13.46
CA ARG A 102 -17.78 -4.27 -12.58
C ARG A 102 -17.17 -4.46 -11.19
N ILE A 103 -17.27 -5.65 -10.62
CA ILE A 103 -16.66 -5.98 -9.31
C ILE A 103 -15.15 -5.78 -9.37
N TRP A 104 -14.49 -6.28 -10.42
CA TRP A 104 -13.05 -6.10 -10.58
C TRP A 104 -12.66 -4.62 -10.67
N ARG A 105 -13.38 -3.81 -11.45
CA ARG A 105 -13.07 -2.38 -11.57
C ARG A 105 -13.27 -1.61 -10.27
N VAL A 106 -14.37 -1.86 -9.55
CA VAL A 106 -14.62 -1.21 -8.25
C VAL A 106 -13.53 -1.58 -7.26
N TYR A 107 -13.17 -2.86 -7.21
CA TYR A 107 -12.14 -3.33 -6.30
C TYR A 107 -10.75 -2.79 -6.66
N GLN A 108 -10.34 -2.82 -7.93
CA GLN A 108 -9.06 -2.25 -8.36
C GLN A 108 -9.00 -0.72 -8.22
N LEU A 109 -10.12 -0.02 -8.36
CA LEU A 109 -10.18 1.42 -8.05
C LEU A 109 -9.99 1.68 -6.55
N SER A 110 -10.60 0.86 -5.69
CA SER A 110 -10.39 0.95 -4.24
C SER A 110 -8.93 0.75 -3.86
N LEU A 111 -8.27 -0.26 -4.44
CA LEU A 111 -6.85 -0.51 -4.20
C LEU A 111 -5.96 0.60 -4.77
N LEU A 112 -6.31 1.18 -5.93
CA LEU A 112 -5.58 2.30 -6.51
C LEU A 112 -5.60 3.53 -5.58
N LEU A 113 -6.70 3.78 -4.87
CA LEU A 113 -6.75 4.83 -3.85
C LEU A 113 -5.78 4.53 -2.70
N VAL A 114 -5.76 3.28 -2.23
CA VAL A 114 -4.82 2.84 -1.18
C VAL A 114 -3.37 3.04 -1.63
N ASP A 115 -3.02 2.64 -2.86
CA ASP A 115 -1.69 2.86 -3.42
C ASP A 115 -1.31 4.35 -3.39
N GLY A 116 -2.24 5.21 -3.78
CA GLY A 116 -2.04 6.66 -3.79
C GLY A 116 -1.75 7.23 -2.40
N PHE A 117 -2.50 6.81 -1.38
CA PHE A 117 -2.29 7.27 0.00
C PHE A 117 -1.00 6.69 0.62
N LEU A 118 -0.65 5.43 0.30
CA LEU A 118 0.62 4.85 0.71
C LEU A 118 1.79 5.62 0.13
N LEU A 119 1.80 5.84 -1.20
CA LEU A 119 2.86 6.61 -1.86
C LEU A 119 2.93 8.04 -1.33
N TYR A 120 1.78 8.73 -1.17
CA TYR A 120 1.74 10.07 -0.60
C TYR A 120 2.39 10.12 0.79
N GLY A 121 2.02 9.20 1.70
CA GLY A 121 2.58 9.14 3.04
C GLY A 121 4.09 8.90 3.03
N THR A 122 4.56 8.00 2.18
CA THR A 122 5.99 7.71 2.01
C THR A 122 6.75 8.94 1.48
N PHE A 123 6.28 9.57 0.40
CA PHE A 123 6.95 10.74 -0.18
C PHE A 123 6.90 11.97 0.74
N ALA A 124 5.80 12.18 1.46
CA ALA A 124 5.72 13.24 2.47
C ALA A 124 6.77 13.04 3.58
N SER A 125 6.94 11.80 4.06
CA SER A 125 7.98 11.48 5.03
C SER A 125 9.39 11.68 4.46
N TYR A 126 9.66 11.25 3.23
CA TYR A 126 10.95 11.49 2.57
C TYR A 126 11.23 12.98 2.38
N GLY A 127 10.20 13.80 2.12
CA GLY A 127 10.32 15.25 2.06
C GLY A 127 10.81 15.87 3.37
N ILE A 128 10.23 15.45 4.50
CA ILE A 128 10.62 15.90 5.84
C ILE A 128 12.05 15.43 6.17
N GLN A 129 12.43 14.23 5.73
CA GLN A 129 13.76 13.66 5.95
C GLN A 129 14.83 14.15 4.96
N GLY A 130 14.47 14.97 3.95
CA GLY A 130 15.40 15.38 2.89
C GLY A 130 15.85 14.25 1.96
N ARG A 131 15.10 13.15 1.87
CA ARG A 131 15.42 11.89 1.17
C ARG A 131 14.61 11.66 -0.11
N LEU A 132 14.15 12.74 -0.76
CA LEU A 132 13.36 12.65 -2.00
C LEU A 132 14.16 12.11 -3.20
N SER A 133 15.49 12.20 -3.16
CA SER A 133 16.34 11.64 -4.22
C SER A 133 16.29 10.10 -4.21
N PRO A 134 15.94 9.43 -5.32
CA PRO A 134 15.94 7.96 -5.39
C PRO A 134 17.31 7.33 -5.13
N LEU A 135 18.40 8.08 -5.33
CA LEU A 135 19.76 7.63 -5.03
C LEU A 135 20.04 7.50 -3.53
N ALA A 136 19.23 8.13 -2.68
CA ALA A 136 19.34 8.07 -1.22
C ALA A 136 18.45 7.00 -0.59
N TRP A 137 17.74 6.22 -1.42
CA TRP A 137 16.81 5.19 -0.94
C TRP A 137 17.55 3.92 -0.53
N ARG A 138 17.14 3.40 0.62
CA ARG A 138 17.58 2.11 1.14
C ARG A 138 16.89 1.01 0.32
N VAL A 139 17.35 -0.24 0.46
CA VAL A 139 16.78 -1.38 -0.29
C VAL A 139 15.30 -1.58 0.08
N GLU A 140 14.96 -1.32 1.34
CA GLU A 140 13.60 -1.40 1.89
C GLU A 140 12.67 -0.36 1.28
N ASP A 141 13.18 0.86 1.03
CA ASP A 141 12.44 1.95 0.38
C ASP A 141 12.09 1.58 -1.06
N TRP A 142 13.06 1.01 -1.79
CA TRP A 142 12.84 0.49 -3.13
C TRP A 142 11.80 -0.63 -3.16
N GLY A 143 11.83 -1.52 -2.17
CA GLY A 143 10.82 -2.56 -1.99
C GLY A 143 9.42 -1.97 -1.85
N ALA A 144 9.23 -1.03 -0.92
CA ALA A 144 7.93 -0.41 -0.67
C ALA A 144 7.45 0.43 -1.86
N VAL A 145 8.23 1.42 -2.29
CA VAL A 145 7.82 2.37 -3.33
C VAL A 145 7.71 1.69 -4.69
N GLY A 146 8.67 0.83 -5.04
CA GLY A 146 8.70 0.15 -6.33
C GLY A 146 7.52 -0.79 -6.52
N ILE A 147 7.23 -1.62 -5.52
CA ILE A 147 6.12 -2.58 -5.58
C ILE A 147 4.77 -1.86 -5.62
N THR A 148 4.55 -0.88 -4.74
CA THR A 148 3.30 -0.11 -4.73
C THR A 148 3.09 0.68 -6.03
N SER A 149 4.15 1.29 -6.57
CA SER A 149 4.06 2.03 -7.84
C SER A 149 3.73 1.10 -9.01
N LEU A 150 4.39 -0.07 -9.10
CA LEU A 150 4.11 -1.06 -10.14
C LEU A 150 2.68 -1.58 -10.07
N ALA A 151 2.20 -1.88 -8.85
CA ALA A 151 0.84 -2.33 -8.64
C ALA A 151 -0.18 -1.25 -9.03
N GLY A 152 0.06 0.01 -8.64
CA GLY A 152 -0.76 1.16 -9.04
C GLY A 152 -0.82 1.34 -10.56
N VAL A 153 0.31 1.24 -11.26
CA VAL A 153 0.36 1.30 -12.74
C VAL A 153 -0.44 0.16 -13.37
N ALA A 154 -0.32 -1.07 -12.86
CA ALA A 154 -1.09 -2.21 -13.34
C ALA A 154 -2.60 -1.99 -13.17
N ARG A 155 -3.02 -1.40 -12.05
CA ARG A 155 -4.42 -1.03 -11.77
C ARG A 155 -4.92 0.05 -12.70
N VAL A 156 -4.14 1.11 -12.94
CA VAL A 156 -4.48 2.16 -13.92
C VAL A 156 -4.65 1.54 -15.31
N ALA A 157 -3.70 0.72 -15.76
CA ALA A 157 -3.77 0.05 -17.05
C ALA A 157 -5.03 -0.82 -17.17
N PHE A 158 -5.37 -1.58 -16.12
CA PHE A 158 -6.58 -2.39 -16.07
C PHE A 158 -7.86 -1.54 -16.15
N LEU A 159 -7.93 -0.45 -15.37
CA LEU A 159 -9.08 0.44 -15.34
C LEU A 159 -9.30 1.12 -16.70
N LEU A 160 -8.22 1.48 -17.39
CA LEU A 160 -8.21 2.00 -18.75
C LEU A 160 -8.43 0.94 -19.84
N ARG A 161 -8.59 -0.34 -19.47
CA ARG A 161 -8.78 -1.48 -20.37
C ARG A 161 -7.63 -1.72 -21.35
N VAL A 162 -6.41 -1.38 -20.95
CA VAL A 162 -5.21 -1.77 -21.70
C VAL A 162 -5.16 -3.29 -21.80
N GLY A 163 -4.84 -3.85 -22.98
CA GLY A 163 -4.72 -5.31 -23.17
C GLY A 163 -6.03 -6.11 -23.24
N PHE A 164 -7.21 -5.45 -23.19
CA PHE A 164 -8.49 -6.14 -23.41
C PHE A 164 -8.73 -6.42 -24.91
N PRO A 165 -9.39 -7.54 -25.27
CA PRO A 165 -9.71 -7.85 -26.66
C PRO A 165 -10.62 -6.78 -27.27
N LYS A 166 -10.37 -6.41 -28.53
CA LYS A 166 -11.23 -5.48 -29.27
C LYS A 166 -12.61 -6.13 -29.43
N ARG A 167 -13.66 -5.41 -29.03
CA ARG A 167 -15.04 -5.86 -29.22
C ARG A 167 -15.33 -5.78 -30.72
N GLU A 168 -15.40 -6.91 -31.42
CA GLU A 168 -15.87 -6.91 -32.81
C GLU A 168 -17.26 -6.28 -32.84
N ARG A 169 -17.42 -5.19 -33.59
CA ARG A 169 -18.75 -4.66 -33.90
C ARG A 169 -19.46 -5.75 -34.70
N ALA A 170 -20.44 -6.40 -34.09
CA ALA A 170 -21.37 -7.25 -34.81
C ALA A 170 -21.88 -6.46 -36.02
N LYS A 171 -21.56 -6.92 -37.23
CA LYS A 171 -22.18 -6.41 -38.45
C LYS A 171 -23.68 -6.61 -38.26
N LYS A 172 -24.43 -5.51 -38.18
CA LYS A 172 -25.89 -5.56 -38.33
C LYS A 172 -26.15 -6.16 -39.71
N ALA A 173 -26.76 -7.35 -39.74
CA ALA A 173 -27.34 -7.95 -40.93
C ALA A 173 -28.64 -7.20 -41.29
#